data_AF-A0A316YHJ1-F1
#
_entry.id   AF-A0A316YHJ1-F1
#
_cell.length_a   1.000
_cell.length_b   1.000
_cell.length_c   1.000
_cell.angle_alpha   90.00
_cell.angle_beta   90.00
_cell.angle_gamma   90.00
#
_symmetry.space_group_name_H-M   'P 1'
#
loop_
_entity.id
_entity.type
_entity.pdbx_description
1 polymer ?
#
loop_
_entity_poly.entity_id
_entity_poly.type
_entity_poly.pdbx_seq_one_letter_code
_entity_poly.pdbx_strand_id
1 'polypeptide(L)'
;MVDGSNWIWILIVLGPVGWRKLQSWRATKRAEAAAAAATSSSRPASRRPFFQLPRPLFLPSNLLLSAVVIGLVVYHLRVLVRTALGQDLQDGDVFLVSGTGTRASVAEVRSRVASMSWSELGWRSAWGEDGLEMLLRRLTSYEGRRLHLLVGTAPLLECAFCTTASDLALYSLAGRLVQYSAHLLLFGLLTLRCDSLEVVDEVFRTLGLLRSPSSASTPNGAPVRPHRAPWRGTATYVLVAMLLVECAILFDLFDLSFGYGAGGRSRWNHASWHANVHLARHIVLLLLSLSIYLRPTLPRPPALVEAAVLLGRLRTNLEETMTQVQTHRLSNEVVWSDAGLRQAAGRWWDHVEQPPSEEEQQLDGGAGVVDIGALQGRARETAAKVWAEVERNWARWGPKTVLLDRSQDQPVSQSQNTGSSGGGGSSSSGNADQQQQQPPSVGPLQDSRATNVGGPGARDSEEQQTGKPAVHSSGP
;
A
#
# COMPACT_ATOMS: atom_id res chain seq x y z
N MET A 1 -2.96 34.71 12.97
CA MET A 1 -3.26 33.84 11.81
C MET A 1 -2.46 34.35 10.63
N VAL A 2 -1.35 33.69 10.29
CA VAL A 2 -0.63 33.95 9.03
C VAL A 2 -1.10 32.87 8.07
N ASP A 3 -1.85 33.29 7.06
CA ASP A 3 -2.62 32.43 6.18
C ASP A 3 -1.75 31.36 5.50
N GLY A 4 -2.24 30.12 5.53
CA GLY A 4 -1.71 29.01 4.73
C GLY A 4 -1.79 29.25 3.21
N SER A 5 -2.36 30.37 2.77
CA SER A 5 -2.56 30.78 1.38
C SER A 5 -1.25 31.07 0.62
N ASN A 6 -0.20 31.57 1.30
CA ASN A 6 1.02 32.02 0.60
C ASN A 6 1.86 30.90 -0.04
N TRP A 7 1.72 29.65 0.41
CA TRP A 7 2.49 28.53 -0.16
C TRP A 7 1.94 28.05 -1.51
N ILE A 8 0.64 28.24 -1.74
CA ILE A 8 0.00 27.94 -3.03
C ILE A 8 0.61 28.82 -4.12
N TRP A 9 0.85 30.10 -3.83
CA TRP A 9 1.50 31.03 -4.76
C TRP A 9 2.95 30.67 -5.07
N ILE A 10 3.72 30.20 -4.07
CA ILE A 10 5.11 29.75 -4.28
C ILE A 10 5.14 28.53 -5.21
N LEU A 11 4.22 27.58 -5.05
CA LEU A 11 4.12 26.42 -5.94
C LEU A 11 3.66 26.79 -7.36
N ILE A 12 2.75 27.76 -7.49
CA ILE A 12 2.28 28.26 -8.79
C ILE A 12 3.39 29.02 -9.53
N VAL A 13 4.19 29.83 -8.83
CA VAL A 13 5.22 30.70 -9.45
C VAL A 13 6.55 29.97 -9.69
N LEU A 14 7.03 29.19 -8.72
CA LEU A 14 8.33 28.50 -8.83
C LEU A 14 8.23 27.11 -9.46
N GLY A 15 7.05 26.48 -9.42
CA GLY A 15 6.78 25.17 -10.01
C GLY A 15 7.19 25.07 -11.49
N PRO A 16 6.82 26.02 -12.37
CA PRO A 16 7.17 25.97 -13.79
C PRO A 16 8.68 26.03 -14.07
N VAL A 17 9.43 26.83 -13.30
CA VAL A 17 10.89 26.98 -13.47
C VAL A 17 11.63 25.74 -12.99
N GLY A 18 11.27 25.23 -11.81
CA GLY A 18 11.80 23.97 -11.28
C GLY A 18 11.49 22.80 -12.22
N TRP A 19 10.30 22.78 -12.80
CA TRP A 19 9.88 21.77 -13.77
C TRP A 19 10.72 21.79 -15.06
N ARG A 20 10.99 22.96 -15.65
CA ARG A 20 11.84 23.08 -16.85
C ARG A 20 13.26 22.56 -16.61
N LYS A 21 13.85 22.90 -15.46
CA LYS A 21 15.22 22.46 -15.09
C LYS A 21 15.28 20.96 -14.81
N LEU A 22 14.22 20.39 -14.22
CA LEU A 22 14.10 18.95 -14.05
C LEU A 22 13.94 18.21 -15.38
N GLN A 23 13.23 18.80 -16.35
CA GLN A 23 13.10 18.22 -17.68
C GLN A 23 14.42 18.20 -18.46
N SER A 24 15.19 19.30 -18.43
CA SER A 24 16.50 19.33 -19.12
C SER A 24 17.49 18.33 -18.54
N TRP A 25 17.55 18.20 -17.21
CA TRP A 25 18.39 17.20 -16.54
C TRP A 25 17.98 15.75 -16.88
N ARG A 26 16.68 15.49 -17.05
CA ARG A 26 16.21 14.16 -17.47
C ARG A 26 16.53 13.87 -18.94
N ALA A 27 16.50 14.88 -19.81
CA ALA A 27 16.85 14.73 -21.22
C ALA A 27 18.34 14.34 -21.37
N THR A 28 19.24 14.99 -20.64
CA THR A 28 20.67 14.64 -20.64
C THR A 28 20.92 13.23 -20.11
N LYS A 29 20.29 12.83 -18.99
CA LYS A 29 20.42 11.47 -18.46
C LYS A 29 19.90 10.37 -19.39
N ARG A 30 18.87 10.65 -20.19
CA ARG A 30 18.38 9.70 -21.21
C ARG A 30 19.35 9.57 -22.38
N ALA A 31 19.94 10.67 -22.82
CA ALA A 31 20.97 10.65 -23.87
C ALA A 31 22.20 9.85 -23.42
N GLU A 32 22.65 10.04 -22.18
CA GLU A 32 23.74 9.27 -21.58
C GLU A 32 23.40 7.76 -21.50
N ALA A 33 22.20 7.41 -21.03
CA ALA A 33 21.78 6.02 -20.93
C ALA A 33 21.60 5.32 -22.29
N ALA A 34 21.14 6.06 -23.32
CA ALA A 34 21.04 5.55 -24.68
C ALA A 34 22.42 5.32 -25.31
N ALA A 35 23.38 6.22 -25.07
CA ALA A 35 24.77 6.07 -25.51
C ALA A 35 25.45 4.87 -24.83
N ALA A 36 25.19 4.66 -23.53
CA ALA A 36 25.68 3.50 -22.79
C ALA A 36 25.05 2.18 -23.26
N ALA A 37 23.75 2.17 -23.59
CA ALA A 37 23.07 0.99 -24.11
C ALA A 37 23.52 0.61 -25.53
N ALA A 38 23.92 1.59 -26.35
CA ALA A 38 24.46 1.35 -27.68
C ALA A 38 25.85 0.70 -27.67
N THR A 39 26.57 0.78 -26.54
CA THR A 39 27.94 0.28 -26.40
C THR A 39 28.05 -1.08 -25.69
N SER A 40 26.99 -1.56 -25.02
CA SER A 40 26.98 -2.87 -24.36
C SER A 40 26.14 -3.91 -25.12
N SER A 41 26.77 -4.73 -25.97
CA SER A 41 26.11 -5.85 -26.67
C SER A 41 25.88 -7.09 -25.76
N SER A 42 26.44 -7.09 -24.55
CA SER A 42 26.24 -8.15 -23.57
C SER A 42 24.98 -7.88 -22.76
N ARG A 43 23.91 -8.60 -23.10
CA ARG A 43 22.59 -8.57 -22.45
C ARG A 43 22.76 -8.89 -20.95
N PRO A 44 22.73 -7.90 -20.03
CA PRO A 44 22.92 -8.20 -18.62
C PRO A 44 21.63 -8.78 -18.05
N ALA A 45 21.77 -9.84 -17.26
CA ALA A 45 20.68 -10.42 -16.49
C ALA A 45 19.92 -9.31 -15.76
N SER A 46 18.60 -9.26 -15.98
CA SER A 46 17.75 -8.13 -15.58
C SER A 46 17.69 -8.01 -14.05
N ARG A 47 18.61 -7.25 -13.45
CA ARG A 47 18.41 -6.68 -12.12
C ARG A 47 17.26 -5.70 -12.23
N ARG A 48 16.05 -6.13 -11.82
CA ARG A 48 14.90 -5.23 -11.69
C ARG A 48 15.26 -4.17 -10.65
N PRO A 49 15.40 -2.89 -11.02
CA PRO A 49 15.72 -1.86 -10.04
C PRO A 49 14.56 -1.78 -9.04
N PHE A 50 14.89 -1.88 -7.75
CA PHE A 50 13.94 -1.81 -6.63
C PHE A 50 13.12 -0.50 -6.61
N PHE A 51 13.58 0.53 -7.34
CA PHE A 51 12.94 1.84 -7.47
C PHE A 51 12.76 2.20 -8.95
N GLN A 52 11.72 1.66 -9.59
CA GLN A 52 11.21 2.25 -10.82
C GLN A 52 10.25 3.38 -10.47
N LEU A 53 10.73 4.63 -10.59
CA LEU A 53 9.83 5.79 -10.57
C LEU A 53 8.79 5.61 -11.70
N PRO A 54 7.48 5.77 -11.40
CA PRO A 54 6.41 5.55 -12.39
C PRO A 54 6.61 6.46 -13.60
N ARG A 55 6.86 5.86 -14.77
CA ARG A 55 6.81 6.55 -16.06
C ARG A 55 5.37 6.50 -16.61
N PRO A 56 4.88 7.54 -17.30
CA PRO A 56 5.19 8.96 -17.16
C PRO A 56 4.23 9.68 -16.19
N LEU A 57 4.77 10.61 -15.41
CA LEU A 57 4.04 11.59 -14.59
C LEU A 57 3.14 12.55 -15.40
N PHE A 58 2.98 12.35 -16.72
CA PHE A 58 2.28 13.30 -17.61
C PHE A 58 0.77 13.10 -17.66
N LEU A 59 0.23 12.00 -17.11
CA LEU A 59 -1.22 11.84 -16.95
C LEU A 59 -1.69 12.77 -15.82
N PRO A 60 -2.74 13.59 -16.01
CA PRO A 60 -3.25 14.48 -14.96
C PRO A 60 -3.68 13.75 -13.70
N SER A 61 -4.21 12.53 -13.81
CA SER A 61 -4.45 11.66 -12.66
C SER A 61 -3.17 11.42 -11.84
N ASN A 62 -2.03 11.15 -12.48
CA ASN A 62 -0.74 10.99 -11.79
C ASN A 62 -0.22 12.31 -11.20
N LEU A 63 -0.48 13.45 -11.85
CA LEU A 63 -0.14 14.78 -11.31
C LEU A 63 -1.00 15.10 -10.08
N LEU A 64 -2.31 14.89 -10.15
CA LEU A 64 -3.24 15.07 -9.04
C LEU A 64 -2.81 14.21 -7.85
N LEU A 65 -2.57 12.92 -8.08
CA LEU A 65 -2.09 12.01 -7.03
C LEU A 65 -0.75 12.47 -6.45
N SER A 66 0.19 12.89 -7.29
CA SER A 66 1.49 13.39 -6.82
C SER A 66 1.33 14.68 -6.02
N ALA A 67 0.44 15.59 -6.43
CA ALA A 67 0.14 16.82 -5.72
C ALA A 67 -0.49 16.54 -4.35
N VAL A 68 -1.43 15.58 -4.26
CA VAL A 68 -2.03 15.15 -3.00
C VAL A 68 -0.98 14.56 -2.07
N VAL A 69 -0.09 13.68 -2.56
CA VAL A 69 1.00 13.11 -1.76
C VAL A 69 1.97 14.19 -1.30
N ILE A 70 2.40 15.08 -2.20
CA ILE A 70 3.31 16.18 -1.84
C ILE A 70 2.65 17.07 -0.79
N GLY A 71 1.36 17.40 -0.96
CA GLY A 71 0.59 18.18 0.00
C GLY A 71 0.55 17.52 1.38
N LEU A 72 0.24 16.23 1.45
CA LEU A 72 0.26 15.44 2.69
C LEU A 72 1.66 15.39 3.32
N VAL A 73 2.69 15.10 2.53
CA VAL A 73 4.08 15.04 3.02
C VAL A 73 4.52 16.39 3.58
N VAL A 74 4.29 17.49 2.85
CA VAL A 74 4.62 18.84 3.31
C VAL A 74 3.82 19.20 4.55
N TYR A 75 2.53 18.87 4.60
CA TYR A 75 1.68 19.09 5.77
C TYR A 75 2.23 18.35 7.00
N HIS A 76 2.45 17.04 6.91
CA HIS A 76 2.94 16.26 8.03
C HIS A 76 4.36 16.68 8.43
N LEU A 77 5.26 16.92 7.48
CA LEU A 77 6.63 17.36 7.78
C LEU A 77 6.64 18.72 8.47
N ARG A 78 5.80 19.67 8.04
CA ARG A 78 5.66 20.98 8.68
C ARG A 78 5.20 20.84 10.13
N VAL A 79 4.18 20.00 10.38
CA VAL A 79 3.69 19.74 11.73
C VAL A 79 4.76 19.07 12.59
N LEU A 80 5.49 18.09 12.04
CA LEU A 80 6.59 17.43 12.74
C LEU A 80 7.71 18.41 13.10
N VAL A 81 8.12 19.27 12.15
CA VAL A 81 9.15 20.29 12.40
C VAL A 81 8.69 21.28 13.46
N ARG A 82 7.44 21.76 13.40
CA ARG A 82 6.90 22.66 14.43
C ARG A 82 6.83 22.02 15.81
N THR A 83 6.40 20.76 15.87
CA THR A 83 6.34 19.99 17.12
C THR A 83 7.76 19.75 17.67
N ALA A 84 8.71 19.35 16.81
CA ALA A 84 10.10 19.07 17.20
C ALA A 84 10.86 20.33 17.63
N LEU A 85 10.60 21.48 17.00
CA LEU A 85 11.14 22.78 17.39
C LEU A 85 10.45 23.37 18.63
N GLY A 86 9.42 22.71 19.16
CA GLY A 86 8.67 23.19 20.32
C GLY A 86 7.70 24.33 20.03
N GLN A 87 7.49 24.73 18.78
CA GLN A 87 6.62 25.84 18.42
C GLN A 87 5.15 25.53 18.73
N ASP A 88 4.65 24.36 18.29
CA ASP A 88 3.26 23.97 18.58
C ASP A 88 3.08 23.55 20.07
N LEU A 89 4.17 23.22 20.76
CA LEU A 89 4.20 22.90 22.20
C LEU A 89 4.10 24.17 23.07
N GLN A 90 4.72 25.27 22.61
CA GLN A 90 4.67 26.57 23.28
C GLN A 90 3.29 27.22 23.15
N ASP A 91 2.58 26.97 22.05
CA ASP A 91 1.27 27.60 21.77
C ASP A 91 0.10 27.15 22.68
N GLY A 92 0.36 26.37 23.74
CA GLY A 92 -0.71 25.96 24.64
C GLY A 92 -0.32 25.36 25.99
N ASP A 93 0.87 24.81 26.18
CA ASP A 93 1.18 24.19 27.49
C ASP A 93 1.75 25.22 28.48
N VAL A 94 0.86 25.78 29.30
CA VAL A 94 1.22 26.77 30.32
C VAL A 94 2.21 26.21 31.35
N PHE A 95 2.20 24.90 31.61
CA PHE A 95 3.13 24.28 32.56
C PHE A 95 4.53 24.17 31.97
N LEU A 96 4.63 23.77 30.70
CA LEU A 96 5.92 23.70 30.00
C LEU A 96 6.56 25.08 29.88
N VAL A 97 5.77 26.08 29.48
CA VAL A 97 6.23 27.45 29.27
C VAL A 97 6.64 28.09 30.60
N SER A 98 5.83 27.95 31.65
CA SER A 98 6.17 28.45 33.00
C SER A 98 7.29 27.67 33.71
N GLY A 99 7.69 26.52 33.15
CA GLY A 99 8.66 25.60 33.77
C GLY A 99 8.14 24.98 35.07
N THR A 100 6.83 24.94 35.27
CA THR A 100 6.19 24.40 36.48
C THR A 100 5.80 22.95 36.30
N GLY A 101 5.78 22.18 37.39
CA GLY A 101 5.27 20.80 37.37
C GLY A 101 3.75 20.78 37.23
N THR A 102 3.18 19.69 36.73
CA THR A 102 1.70 19.53 36.61
C THR A 102 0.97 19.52 37.96
N ARG A 103 1.72 19.31 39.05
CA ARG A 103 1.26 19.41 40.44
C ARG A 103 1.41 20.80 41.04
N ALA A 104 2.05 21.74 40.35
CA ALA A 104 2.21 23.11 40.83
C ALA A 104 0.84 23.73 41.11
N SER A 105 0.77 24.51 42.17
CA SER A 105 -0.45 25.26 42.48
C SER A 105 -0.70 26.31 41.41
N VAL A 106 -1.96 26.68 41.17
CA VAL A 106 -2.26 27.76 40.22
C VAL A 106 -1.65 29.09 40.65
N ALA A 107 -1.46 29.33 41.95
CA ALA A 107 -0.75 30.51 42.43
C ALA A 107 0.71 30.54 41.93
N GLU A 108 1.39 29.38 41.95
CA GLU A 108 2.75 29.25 41.43
C GLU A 108 2.78 29.48 39.90
N VAL A 109 1.88 28.81 39.15
CA VAL A 109 1.76 29.00 37.70
C VAL A 109 1.49 30.46 37.36
N ARG A 110 0.51 31.09 38.02
CA ARG A 110 0.16 32.50 37.83
C ARG A 110 1.34 33.42 38.14
N SER A 111 2.09 33.17 39.22
CA SER A 111 3.26 33.97 39.57
C SER A 111 4.36 33.91 38.49
N ARG A 112 4.56 32.75 37.87
CA ARG A 112 5.54 32.55 36.78
C ARG A 112 5.07 33.19 35.49
N VAL A 113 3.81 32.96 35.12
CA VAL A 113 3.19 33.50 33.91
C VAL A 113 3.12 35.02 33.96
N ALA A 114 2.84 35.63 35.12
CA ALA A 114 2.82 37.09 35.29
C ALA A 114 4.18 37.76 35.02
N SER A 115 5.28 37.01 35.10
CA SER A 115 6.62 37.51 34.78
C SER A 115 6.99 37.38 33.30
N MET A 116 6.17 36.72 32.49
CA MET A 116 6.44 36.44 31.07
C MET A 116 5.67 37.39 30.16
N SER A 117 6.29 37.78 29.06
CA SER A 117 5.62 38.53 27.99
C SER A 117 4.66 37.64 27.20
N TRP A 118 3.63 38.23 26.58
CA TRP A 118 2.67 37.51 25.72
C TRP A 118 3.34 36.74 24.58
N SER A 119 4.44 37.25 24.04
CA SER A 119 5.24 36.58 23.02
C SER A 119 6.00 35.37 23.56
N GLU A 120 6.50 35.43 24.80
CA GLU A 120 7.19 34.31 25.44
C GLU A 120 6.22 33.20 25.83
N LEU A 121 4.97 33.57 26.14
CA LEU A 121 3.92 32.60 26.46
C LEU A 121 3.51 31.72 25.28
N GLY A 122 3.93 32.05 24.04
CA GLY A 122 3.39 31.44 22.83
C GLY A 122 1.86 31.64 22.72
N TRP A 123 1.31 32.59 23.49
CA TRP A 123 -0.12 32.69 23.65
C TRP A 123 -0.74 33.13 22.32
N ARG A 124 -1.70 32.35 21.81
CA ARG A 124 -2.39 32.73 20.59
C ARG A 124 -2.99 34.11 20.78
N SER A 125 -2.64 35.03 19.88
CA SER A 125 -3.20 36.39 19.87
C SER A 125 -4.74 36.42 19.85
N ALA A 126 -5.38 35.31 19.45
CA ALA A 126 -6.82 35.16 19.37
C ALA A 126 -7.52 34.99 20.74
N TRP A 127 -6.82 34.55 21.78
CA TRP A 127 -7.45 34.30 23.10
C TRP A 127 -7.35 35.49 24.06
N GLY A 128 -6.37 36.39 23.85
CA GLY A 128 -6.19 37.58 24.67
C GLY A 128 -5.89 37.28 26.15
N GLU A 129 -5.94 38.32 26.97
CA GLU A 129 -5.72 38.22 28.42
C GLU A 129 -6.86 37.48 29.12
N ASP A 130 -8.09 37.72 28.68
CA ASP A 130 -9.30 37.06 29.20
C ASP A 130 -9.24 35.54 29.03
N GLY A 131 -8.71 35.06 27.89
CA GLY A 131 -8.51 33.64 27.66
C GLY A 131 -7.48 33.03 28.61
N LEU A 132 -6.42 33.75 28.96
CA LEU A 132 -5.43 33.27 29.94
C LEU A 132 -6.05 33.17 31.33
N GLU A 133 -6.77 34.20 31.76
CA GLU A 133 -7.42 34.20 33.07
C GLU A 133 -8.49 33.10 33.15
N MET A 134 -9.25 32.89 32.07
CA MET A 134 -10.20 31.78 31.97
C MET A 134 -9.50 30.41 32.03
N LEU A 135 -8.35 30.25 31.36
CA LEU A 135 -7.55 29.03 31.47
C LEU A 135 -7.09 28.81 32.92
N LEU A 136 -6.45 29.80 33.53
CA LEU A 136 -5.94 29.72 34.91
C LEU A 136 -7.06 29.38 35.89
N ARG A 137 -8.26 29.95 35.69
CA ARG A 137 -9.45 29.61 36.48
C ARG A 137 -9.84 28.13 36.34
N ARG A 138 -9.83 27.56 35.13
CA ARG A 138 -10.12 26.13 34.91
C ARG A 138 -9.02 25.22 35.47
N LEU A 139 -7.77 25.67 35.47
CA LEU A 139 -6.61 24.94 36.00
C LEU A 139 -6.54 24.92 37.55
N THR A 140 -7.44 25.61 38.26
CA THR A 140 -7.46 25.63 39.73
C THR A 140 -7.65 24.23 40.33
N SER A 141 -8.52 23.44 39.70
CA SER A 141 -8.76 22.05 40.07
C SER A 141 -7.69 21.10 39.53
N TYR A 142 -7.39 20.02 40.27
CA TYR A 142 -6.51 18.96 39.78
C TYR A 142 -7.03 18.34 38.47
N GLU A 143 -8.35 18.12 38.40
CA GLU A 143 -9.02 17.59 37.21
C GLU A 143 -8.84 18.50 36.00
N GLY A 144 -8.96 19.82 36.16
CA GLY A 144 -8.73 20.78 35.09
C GLY A 144 -7.29 20.76 34.56
N ARG A 145 -6.29 20.59 35.45
CA ARG A 145 -4.88 20.43 35.04
C ARG A 145 -4.66 19.13 34.29
N ARG A 146 -5.23 18.02 34.77
CA ARG A 146 -5.19 16.73 34.10
C ARG A 146 -5.79 16.81 32.70
N LEU A 147 -6.97 17.41 32.60
CA LEU A 147 -7.72 17.53 31.35
C LEU A 147 -7.02 18.45 30.34
N HIS A 148 -6.37 19.51 30.80
CA HIS A 148 -5.51 20.36 29.96
C HIS A 148 -4.39 19.57 29.29
N LEU A 149 -3.77 18.63 30.01
CA LEU A 149 -2.70 17.78 29.46
C LEU A 149 -3.23 16.74 28.46
N LEU A 150 -4.47 16.27 28.64
CA LEU A 150 -5.10 15.27 27.76
C LEU A 150 -5.69 15.89 26.48
N VAL A 151 -6.35 17.03 26.63
CA VAL A 151 -7.23 17.62 25.62
C VAL A 151 -6.62 18.88 24.97
N GLY A 152 -5.66 19.51 25.64
CA GLY A 152 -5.04 20.78 25.22
C GLY A 152 -5.83 22.02 25.67
N THR A 153 -5.32 23.19 25.30
CA THR A 153 -5.92 24.50 25.64
C THR A 153 -7.19 24.81 24.89
N ALA A 154 -7.24 24.51 23.60
CA ALA A 154 -8.32 24.97 22.73
C ALA A 154 -9.71 24.51 23.23
N PRO A 155 -9.95 23.23 23.58
CA PRO A 155 -11.27 22.81 24.09
C PRO A 155 -11.64 23.44 25.43
N LEU A 156 -10.66 23.72 26.29
CA LEU A 156 -10.88 24.42 27.57
C LEU A 156 -11.28 25.89 27.36
N LEU A 157 -10.88 26.50 26.25
CA LEU A 157 -11.17 27.90 25.96
C LEU A 157 -12.36 28.10 25.04
N GLU A 158 -12.52 27.24 24.05
CA GLU A 158 -13.56 27.35 23.02
C GLU A 158 -14.91 26.80 23.48
N CYS A 159 -14.93 25.77 24.34
CA CYS A 159 -16.18 25.22 24.82
C CYS A 159 -16.70 25.96 26.07
N ALA A 160 -17.57 26.94 25.84
CA ALA A 160 -18.24 27.70 26.89
C ALA A 160 -19.22 26.84 27.73
N PHE A 161 -19.83 25.81 27.13
CA PHE A 161 -20.87 24.97 27.77
C PHE A 161 -20.32 23.72 28.46
N CYS A 162 -19.07 23.35 28.22
CA CYS A 162 -18.50 22.14 28.78
C CYS A 162 -18.16 22.37 30.25
N THR A 163 -18.78 21.60 31.15
CA THR A 163 -18.58 21.72 32.60
C THR A 163 -17.87 20.50 33.19
N THR A 164 -18.07 19.33 32.58
CA THR A 164 -17.49 18.07 33.01
C THR A 164 -16.29 17.67 32.14
N ALA A 165 -15.44 16.77 32.64
CA ALA A 165 -14.35 16.18 31.86
C ALA A 165 -14.87 15.43 30.62
N SER A 166 -16.02 14.75 30.75
CA SER A 166 -16.68 14.07 29.63
C SER A 166 -17.14 15.02 28.53
N ASP A 167 -17.67 16.20 28.88
CA ASP A 167 -18.10 17.19 27.86
C ASP A 167 -16.92 17.65 27.01
N LEU A 168 -15.79 17.93 27.67
CA LEU A 168 -14.55 18.38 27.01
C LEU A 168 -13.93 17.26 26.17
N ALA A 169 -13.97 16.01 26.65
CA ALA A 169 -13.54 14.84 25.89
C ALA A 169 -14.40 14.65 24.63
N LEU A 170 -15.73 14.77 24.74
CA LEU A 170 -16.66 14.69 23.61
C LEU A 170 -16.45 15.82 22.59
N TYR A 171 -16.22 17.05 23.06
CA TYR A 171 -15.87 18.17 22.19
C TYR A 171 -14.57 17.91 21.42
N SER A 172 -13.52 17.42 22.10
CA SER A 172 -12.26 17.04 21.46
C SER A 172 -12.43 15.89 20.47
N LEU A 173 -13.26 14.90 20.82
CA LEU A 173 -13.56 13.74 19.98
C LEU A 173 -14.16 14.17 18.64
N ALA A 174 -15.10 15.12 18.63
CA ALA A 174 -15.68 15.64 17.39
C ALA A 174 -14.60 16.20 16.45
N GLY A 175 -13.68 17.01 16.97
CA GLY A 175 -12.56 17.56 16.19
C GLY A 175 -11.65 16.46 15.61
N ARG A 176 -11.35 15.44 16.42
CA ARG A 176 -10.56 14.28 15.97
C ARG A 176 -11.28 13.47 14.90
N LEU A 177 -12.58 13.22 15.06
CA LEU A 177 -13.39 12.52 14.06
C LEU A 177 -13.38 13.25 12.71
N VAL A 178 -13.51 14.58 12.70
CA VAL A 178 -13.41 15.38 11.47
C VAL A 178 -12.02 15.24 10.85
N GLN A 179 -10.96 15.32 11.67
CA GLN A 179 -9.59 15.16 11.19
C GLN A 179 -9.37 13.76 10.59
N TYR A 180 -9.75 12.69 11.27
CA TYR A 180 -9.61 11.32 10.76
C TYR A 180 -10.47 11.08 9.51
N SER A 181 -11.65 11.69 9.43
CA SER A 181 -12.50 11.65 8.23
C SER A 181 -11.82 12.33 7.04
N ALA A 182 -11.19 13.49 7.25
CA ALA A 182 -10.42 14.16 6.21
C ALA A 182 -9.22 13.31 5.73
N HIS A 183 -8.50 12.66 6.65
CA HIS A 183 -7.42 11.72 6.27
C HIS A 183 -7.97 10.52 5.50
N LEU A 184 -9.09 9.94 5.94
CA LEU A 184 -9.73 8.82 5.27
C LEU A 184 -10.16 9.18 3.84
N LEU A 185 -10.66 10.39 3.62
CA LEU A 185 -10.97 10.91 2.28
C LEU A 185 -9.69 11.08 1.43
N LEU A 186 -8.63 11.67 1.99
CA LEU A 186 -7.37 11.88 1.27
C LEU A 186 -6.69 10.55 0.92
N PHE A 187 -6.63 9.59 1.84
CA PHE A 187 -6.12 8.25 1.57
C PHE A 187 -7.05 7.47 0.64
N GLY A 188 -8.36 7.68 0.73
CA GLY A 188 -9.33 7.17 -0.24
C GLY A 188 -9.02 7.63 -1.65
N LEU A 189 -8.76 8.93 -1.83
CA LEU A 189 -8.33 9.54 -3.10
C LEU A 189 -7.00 8.94 -3.59
N LEU A 190 -6.02 8.76 -2.70
CA LEU A 190 -4.72 8.16 -3.02
C LEU A 190 -4.78 6.69 -3.41
N THR A 191 -5.80 5.98 -2.93
CA THR A 191 -5.99 4.54 -3.14
C THR A 191 -7.11 4.22 -4.13
N LEU A 192 -7.65 5.22 -4.84
CA LEU A 192 -8.61 5.01 -5.91
C LEU A 192 -8.07 4.05 -6.97
N ARG A 193 -8.99 3.26 -7.53
CA ARG A 193 -8.70 2.36 -8.66
C ARG A 193 -8.37 3.18 -9.90
N CYS A 194 -7.53 2.62 -10.77
CA CYS A 194 -7.15 3.26 -12.04
C CYS A 194 -8.37 3.62 -12.89
N ASP A 195 -9.38 2.74 -12.91
CA ASP A 195 -10.64 2.93 -13.64
C ASP A 195 -11.34 4.25 -13.23
N SER A 196 -11.33 4.59 -11.93
CA SER A 196 -11.91 5.84 -11.42
C SER A 196 -11.09 7.07 -11.80
N LEU A 197 -9.78 6.90 -11.96
CA LEU A 197 -8.87 7.98 -12.37
C LEU A 197 -8.94 8.25 -13.88
N GLU A 198 -9.37 7.29 -14.68
CA GLU A 198 -9.63 7.49 -16.11
C GLU A 198 -10.77 8.47 -16.35
N VAL A 199 -11.79 8.49 -15.48
CA VAL A 199 -12.83 9.52 -15.51
C VAL A 199 -12.24 10.91 -15.31
N VAL A 200 -11.25 11.04 -14.42
CA VAL A 200 -10.55 12.32 -14.22
C VAL A 200 -9.77 12.68 -15.49
N ASP A 201 -9.00 11.74 -16.05
CA ASP A 201 -8.28 11.97 -17.31
C ASP A 201 -9.24 12.37 -18.45
N GLU A 202 -10.43 11.78 -18.53
CA GLU A 202 -11.49 12.11 -19.49
C GLU A 202 -12.06 13.52 -19.25
N VAL A 203 -12.36 13.89 -18.01
CA VAL A 203 -12.82 15.25 -17.67
C VAL A 203 -11.77 16.29 -18.09
N PHE A 204 -10.49 16.08 -17.79
CA PHE A 204 -9.42 16.97 -18.24
C PHE A 204 -9.28 17.03 -19.77
N ARG A 205 -9.61 15.94 -20.47
CA ARG A 205 -9.64 15.89 -21.93
C ARG A 205 -10.83 16.66 -22.51
N THR A 206 -12.03 16.49 -21.95
CA THR A 206 -13.24 17.24 -22.35
C THR A 206 -13.08 18.74 -22.12
N LEU A 207 -12.37 19.15 -21.07
CA LEU A 207 -12.01 20.55 -20.81
C LEU A 207 -10.91 21.11 -21.74
N GLY A 208 -10.37 20.30 -22.65
CA GLY A 208 -9.32 20.73 -23.59
C GLY A 208 -7.95 20.97 -22.95
N LEU A 209 -7.77 20.58 -21.68
CA LEU A 209 -6.50 20.74 -20.95
C LEU A 209 -5.48 19.65 -21.33
N LEU A 210 -5.93 18.54 -21.91
CA LEU A 210 -5.09 17.47 -22.42
C LEU A 210 -5.20 17.35 -23.93
N ARG A 211 -4.04 17.31 -24.60
CA ARG A 211 -3.97 16.88 -25.99
C ARG A 211 -4.22 15.38 -26.06
N SER A 212 -5.22 14.96 -26.83
CA SER A 212 -5.49 13.54 -27.06
C SER A 212 -4.22 12.85 -27.54
N PRO A 213 -3.79 11.75 -26.89
CA PRO A 213 -2.65 10.99 -27.39
C PRO A 213 -2.99 10.56 -28.80
N SER A 214 -2.17 10.97 -29.78
CA SER A 214 -2.31 10.52 -31.15
C SER A 214 -2.31 9.01 -31.14
N SER A 215 -3.36 8.41 -31.72
CA SER A 215 -3.71 6.99 -31.73
C SER A 215 -2.67 6.12 -32.42
N ALA A 216 -1.43 6.15 -31.94
CA ALA A 216 -0.38 5.23 -32.30
C ALA A 216 -0.76 3.90 -31.67
N SER A 217 -1.51 3.13 -32.45
CA SER A 217 -1.92 1.75 -32.22
C SER A 217 -0.71 0.93 -31.80
N THR A 218 -0.51 0.80 -30.49
CA THR A 218 0.28 -0.30 -29.95
C THR A 218 -0.64 -1.51 -29.98
N PRO A 219 -0.47 -2.45 -30.93
CA PRO A 219 -1.57 -3.31 -31.32
C PRO A 219 -2.03 -4.30 -30.25
N ASN A 220 -1.29 -4.53 -29.15
CA ASN A 220 -1.58 -5.65 -28.25
C ASN A 220 -1.16 -5.46 -26.77
N GLY A 221 -1.13 -4.24 -26.23
CA GLY A 221 -0.79 -4.09 -24.81
C GLY A 221 -1.16 -2.76 -24.22
N ALA A 222 -2.34 -2.67 -23.59
CA ALA A 222 -2.65 -1.56 -22.72
C ALA A 222 -1.53 -1.46 -21.64
N PRO A 223 -0.94 -0.27 -21.43
CA PRO A 223 0.12 -0.12 -20.44
C PRO A 223 -0.44 -0.48 -19.06
N VAL A 224 0.18 -1.48 -18.43
CA VAL A 224 -0.20 -1.93 -17.09
C VAL A 224 -0.01 -0.76 -16.12
N ARG A 225 -1.12 -0.17 -15.66
CA ARG A 225 -1.08 0.91 -14.67
C ARG A 225 -0.84 0.34 -13.27
N PRO A 226 0.07 0.93 -12.48
CA PRO A 226 0.27 0.54 -11.08
C PRO A 226 -1.02 0.75 -10.28
N HIS A 227 -1.43 -0.26 -9.52
CA HIS A 227 -2.67 -0.24 -8.75
C HIS A 227 -2.37 0.02 -7.26
N ARG A 228 -3.22 0.78 -6.58
CA ARG A 228 -3.03 1.13 -5.16
C ARG A 228 -4.17 0.70 -4.24
N ALA A 229 -5.25 0.13 -4.78
CA ALA A 229 -6.40 -0.22 -3.95
C ALA A 229 -6.14 -1.25 -2.82
N PRO A 230 -5.15 -2.17 -2.91
CA PRO A 230 -4.83 -3.05 -1.77
C PRO A 230 -4.43 -2.28 -0.51
N TRP A 231 -3.85 -1.09 -0.66
CA TRP A 231 -3.51 -0.22 0.46
C TRP A 231 -4.74 0.39 1.14
N ARG A 232 -5.91 0.38 0.52
CA ARG A 232 -7.13 0.96 1.09
C ARG A 232 -7.48 0.30 2.42
N GLY A 233 -7.50 -1.04 2.45
CA GLY A 233 -7.75 -1.80 3.67
C GLY A 233 -6.75 -1.45 4.77
N THR A 234 -5.46 -1.55 4.47
CA THR A 234 -4.38 -1.23 5.41
C THR A 234 -4.46 0.20 5.94
N ALA A 235 -4.69 1.19 5.07
CA ALA A 235 -4.80 2.58 5.47
C ALA A 235 -6.03 2.80 6.37
N THR A 236 -7.18 2.23 6.03
CA THR A 236 -8.38 2.31 6.86
C THR A 236 -8.15 1.66 8.24
N TYR A 237 -7.56 0.47 8.29
CA TYR A 237 -7.27 -0.19 9.58
C TYR A 237 -6.30 0.61 10.44
N VAL A 238 -5.24 1.19 9.84
CA VAL A 238 -4.29 2.03 10.57
C VAL A 238 -4.97 3.29 11.11
N LEU A 239 -5.82 3.96 10.32
CA LEU A 239 -6.56 5.14 10.78
C LEU A 239 -7.54 4.81 11.90
N VAL A 240 -8.31 3.73 11.77
CA VAL A 240 -9.26 3.29 12.80
C VAL A 240 -8.52 2.89 14.08
N ALA A 241 -7.42 2.15 13.98
CA ALA A 241 -6.61 1.77 15.13
C ALA A 241 -6.04 3.00 15.86
N MET A 242 -5.52 3.99 15.13
CA MET A 242 -5.02 5.23 15.75
C MET A 242 -6.15 6.04 16.40
N LEU A 243 -7.32 6.14 15.76
CA LEU A 243 -8.50 6.78 16.34
C LEU A 243 -8.93 6.08 17.63
N LEU A 244 -8.97 4.74 17.65
CA LEU A 244 -9.34 3.97 18.84
C LEU A 244 -8.33 4.17 19.99
N VAL A 245 -7.04 4.17 19.69
CA VAL A 245 -5.99 4.48 20.68
C VAL A 245 -6.20 5.88 21.24
N GLU A 246 -6.45 6.86 20.39
CA GLU A 246 -6.73 8.24 20.80
C GLU A 246 -8.01 8.39 21.62
N CYS A 247 -9.07 7.66 21.29
CA CYS A 247 -10.31 7.62 22.06
C CYS A 247 -10.06 7.00 23.45
N ALA A 248 -9.34 5.88 23.50
CA ALA A 248 -9.01 5.23 24.76
C ALA A 248 -8.15 6.12 25.67
N ILE A 249 -7.27 6.94 25.09
CA ILE A 249 -6.51 7.96 25.82
C ILE A 249 -7.42 9.09 26.31
N LEU A 250 -8.33 9.59 25.46
CA LEU A 250 -9.26 10.66 25.81
C LEU A 250 -10.22 10.28 26.94
N PHE A 251 -10.70 9.04 26.93
CA PHE A 251 -11.61 8.50 27.94
C PHE A 251 -10.90 7.82 29.11
N ASP A 252 -9.58 8.02 29.23
CA ASP A 252 -8.81 7.56 30.38
C ASP A 252 -8.88 6.04 30.59
N LEU A 253 -9.17 5.26 29.53
CA LEU A 253 -9.20 3.79 29.59
C LEU A 253 -7.82 3.21 29.83
N PHE A 254 -6.80 3.95 29.42
CA PHE A 254 -5.44 3.71 29.87
C PHE A 254 -5.21 4.60 31.07
N ASP A 255 -5.35 4.01 32.26
CA ASP A 255 -4.78 4.56 33.48
C ASP A 255 -3.27 4.53 33.30
N LEU A 256 -2.78 5.52 32.55
CA LEU A 256 -1.39 5.87 32.46
C LEU A 256 -1.09 6.43 33.85
N SER A 257 -0.97 5.54 34.82
CA SER A 257 -0.31 5.76 36.09
C SER A 257 1.13 6.09 35.74
N PHE A 258 1.31 7.32 35.26
CA PHE A 258 2.58 7.94 34.96
C PHE A 258 3.43 7.67 36.18
N GLY A 259 4.56 7.00 35.99
CA GLY A 259 5.47 6.67 37.09
C GLY A 259 5.76 7.92 37.88
N TYR A 260 4.98 8.14 38.94
CA TYR A 260 5.10 9.23 39.89
C TYR A 260 6.30 8.99 40.83
N GLY A 261 7.25 8.16 40.39
CA GLY A 261 8.51 7.91 41.06
C GLY A 261 9.23 9.23 41.26
N ALA A 262 9.50 9.51 42.53
CA ALA A 262 9.68 10.83 43.12
C ALA A 262 10.91 11.66 42.68
N GLY A 263 11.52 11.41 41.51
CA GLY A 263 12.78 12.06 41.14
C GLY A 263 12.95 12.47 39.67
N GLY A 264 12.08 12.03 38.75
CA GLY A 264 12.33 12.20 37.32
C GLY A 264 11.66 13.44 36.71
N ARG A 265 12.32 14.61 36.73
CA ARG A 265 11.98 15.78 35.88
C ARG A 265 12.27 15.53 34.38
N SER A 266 11.88 14.37 33.86
CA SER A 266 11.98 14.11 32.44
C SER A 266 10.97 14.99 31.71
N ARG A 267 11.45 15.88 30.83
CA ARG A 267 10.61 16.68 29.93
C ARG A 267 9.65 15.82 29.10
N TRP A 268 9.95 14.52 28.98
CA TRP A 268 9.13 13.53 28.30
C TRP A 268 7.90 13.07 29.11
N ASN A 269 7.82 13.33 30.42
CA ASN A 269 6.71 12.82 31.23
C ASN A 269 5.53 13.79 31.35
N HIS A 270 5.73 15.10 31.11
CA HIS A 270 4.71 16.12 31.38
C HIS A 270 4.10 16.74 30.13
N ALA A 271 4.90 17.39 29.29
CA ALA A 271 4.42 18.03 28.07
C ALA A 271 4.39 17.06 26.87
N SER A 272 5.12 15.95 26.97
CA SER A 272 5.32 15.09 25.81
C SER A 272 4.22 14.08 25.58
N TRP A 273 3.23 13.84 26.46
CA TRP A 273 2.23 12.82 26.10
C TRP A 273 1.37 13.25 24.90
N HIS A 274 0.65 14.37 25.01
CA HIS A 274 -0.14 14.88 23.89
C HIS A 274 0.76 15.17 22.67
N ALA A 275 1.93 15.77 22.89
CA ALA A 275 2.86 16.07 21.81
C ALA A 275 3.48 14.82 21.17
N ASN A 276 3.74 13.74 21.92
CA ASN A 276 4.26 12.48 21.39
C ASN A 276 3.17 11.70 20.68
N VAL A 277 1.95 11.67 21.22
CA VAL A 277 0.80 11.06 20.52
C VAL A 277 0.57 11.79 19.20
N HIS A 278 0.60 13.12 19.24
CA HIS A 278 0.51 13.96 18.04
C HIS A 278 1.68 13.70 17.09
N LEU A 279 2.92 13.69 17.57
CA LEU A 279 4.12 13.42 16.77
C LEU A 279 4.06 12.02 16.14
N ALA A 280 3.76 10.99 16.93
CA ALA A 280 3.63 9.61 16.51
C ALA A 280 2.56 9.47 15.43
N ARG A 281 1.40 10.10 15.62
CA ARG A 281 0.34 10.17 14.60
C ARG A 281 0.86 10.76 13.30
N HIS A 282 1.52 11.91 13.33
CA HIS A 282 2.04 12.56 12.11
C HIS A 282 3.19 11.75 11.46
N ILE A 283 4.01 11.04 12.24
CA ILE A 283 5.02 10.09 11.73
C ILE A 283 4.33 8.93 11.02
N VAL A 284 3.35 8.28 11.64
CA VAL A 284 2.62 7.14 11.06
C VAL A 284 1.91 7.56 9.78
N LEU A 285 1.23 8.71 9.76
CA LEU A 285 0.54 9.23 8.57
C LEU A 285 1.51 9.60 7.45
N LEU A 286 2.67 10.16 7.77
CA LEU A 286 3.75 10.43 6.81
C LEU A 286 4.29 9.12 6.20
N LEU A 287 4.62 8.14 7.05
CA LEU A 287 5.11 6.84 6.61
C LEU A 287 4.06 6.09 5.76
N LEU A 288 2.79 6.19 6.12
CA LEU A 288 1.68 5.61 5.37
C LEU A 288 1.57 6.27 3.98
N SER A 289 1.61 7.61 3.92
CA SER A 289 1.58 8.37 2.66
C SER A 289 2.75 8.00 1.73
N LEU A 290 3.97 7.92 2.28
CA LEU A 290 5.16 7.51 1.54
C LEU A 290 5.06 6.05 1.10
N SER A 291 4.55 5.14 1.93
CA SER A 291 4.41 3.72 1.60
C SER A 291 3.43 3.50 0.45
N ILE A 292 2.27 4.16 0.49
CA ILE A 292 1.26 4.08 -0.58
C ILE A 292 1.81 4.60 -1.91
N TYR A 293 2.61 5.67 -1.87
CA TYR A 293 3.18 6.27 -3.07
C TYR A 293 4.36 5.48 -3.65
N LEU A 294 5.30 5.07 -2.79
CA LEU A 294 6.56 4.42 -3.19
C LEU A 294 6.39 2.94 -3.50
N ARG A 295 5.35 2.28 -2.96
CA ARG A 295 5.08 0.85 -3.17
C ARG A 295 3.72 0.65 -3.85
N PRO A 296 3.55 1.10 -5.11
CA PRO A 296 2.38 0.67 -5.87
C PRO A 296 2.39 -0.85 -5.98
N THR A 297 1.25 -1.48 -5.67
CA THR A 297 1.09 -2.90 -5.94
C THR A 297 0.94 -3.08 -7.44
N LEU A 298 1.77 -3.94 -8.03
CA LEU A 298 1.50 -4.40 -9.39
C LEU A 298 0.13 -5.06 -9.38
N PRO A 299 -0.77 -4.73 -10.32
CA PRO A 299 -2.03 -5.43 -10.42
C PRO A 299 -1.71 -6.91 -10.54
N ARG A 300 -2.20 -7.71 -9.58
CA ARG A 300 -2.09 -9.14 -9.67
C ARG A 300 -2.89 -9.53 -10.92
N PRO A 301 -2.29 -10.25 -11.89
CA PRO A 301 -3.06 -10.71 -13.03
C PRO A 301 -4.32 -11.42 -12.50
N PRO A 302 -5.48 -11.27 -13.16
CA PRO A 302 -6.65 -12.02 -12.74
C PRO A 302 -6.28 -13.50 -12.65
N ALA A 303 -6.82 -14.22 -11.67
CA ALA A 303 -6.41 -15.59 -11.37
C ALA A 303 -6.43 -16.50 -12.60
N LEU A 304 -7.32 -16.23 -13.57
CA LEU A 304 -7.38 -16.90 -14.87
C LEU A 304 -6.17 -16.62 -15.77
N VAL A 305 -5.67 -15.39 -15.82
CA VAL A 305 -4.44 -15.07 -16.57
C VAL A 305 -3.22 -15.64 -15.87
N GLU A 306 -3.19 -15.62 -14.53
CA GLU A 306 -2.14 -16.30 -13.76
C GLU A 306 -2.16 -17.81 -14.07
N ALA A 307 -3.33 -18.44 -14.06
CA ALA A 307 -3.53 -19.83 -14.43
C ALA A 307 -3.15 -20.10 -15.90
N ALA A 308 -3.51 -19.23 -16.83
CA ALA A 308 -3.15 -19.37 -18.25
C ALA A 308 -1.63 -19.26 -18.47
N VAL A 309 -0.96 -18.34 -17.77
CA VAL A 309 0.51 -18.21 -17.81
C VAL A 309 1.16 -19.45 -17.19
N LEU A 310 0.62 -19.97 -16.09
CA LEU A 310 1.11 -21.21 -15.47
C LEU A 310 0.88 -22.42 -16.37
N LEU A 311 -0.30 -22.54 -16.99
CA LEU A 311 -0.62 -23.58 -17.97
C LEU A 311 0.30 -23.50 -19.20
N GLY A 312 0.59 -22.29 -19.68
CA GLY A 312 1.54 -22.08 -20.76
C GLY A 312 2.95 -22.57 -20.40
N ARG A 313 3.41 -22.29 -19.17
CA ARG A 313 4.70 -22.80 -18.65
C ARG A 313 4.69 -24.32 -18.46
N LEU A 314 3.59 -24.88 -17.96
CA LEU A 314 3.44 -26.33 -17.82
C LEU A 314 3.49 -27.00 -19.19
N ARG A 315 2.83 -26.42 -20.20
CA ARG A 315 2.88 -26.91 -21.58
C ARG A 315 4.31 -26.90 -22.12
N THR A 316 5.05 -25.80 -21.99
CA THR A 316 6.43 -25.74 -22.48
C THR A 316 7.34 -26.75 -21.76
N ASN A 317 7.16 -26.93 -20.46
CA ASN A 317 7.92 -27.93 -19.69
C ASN A 317 7.55 -29.37 -20.09
N LEU A 318 6.27 -29.63 -20.39
CA LEU A 318 5.81 -30.91 -20.90
C LEU A 318 6.37 -31.20 -22.30
N GLU A 319 6.38 -30.21 -23.18
CA GLU A 319 7.01 -30.33 -24.51
C GLU A 319 8.52 -30.59 -24.38
N GLU A 320 9.22 -29.90 -23.48
CA GLU A 320 10.64 -30.11 -23.21
C GLU A 320 10.92 -31.51 -22.65
N THR A 321 10.19 -31.96 -21.63
CA THR A 321 10.36 -33.31 -21.07
C THR A 321 10.02 -34.40 -22.07
N MET A 322 9.00 -34.18 -22.92
CA MET A 322 8.65 -35.14 -23.98
C MET A 322 9.77 -35.25 -25.02
N THR A 323 10.36 -34.13 -25.44
CA THR A 323 11.51 -34.15 -26.35
C THR A 323 12.73 -34.83 -25.71
N GLN A 324 12.99 -34.60 -24.42
CA GLN A 324 14.06 -35.29 -23.68
C GLN A 324 13.82 -36.81 -23.57
N VAL A 325 12.59 -37.25 -23.33
CA VAL A 325 12.26 -38.69 -23.30
C VAL A 325 12.41 -39.31 -24.70
N GLN A 326 12.01 -38.60 -25.75
CA GLN A 326 12.17 -39.08 -27.13
C GLN A 326 13.65 -39.17 -27.53
N THR A 327 14.46 -38.17 -27.19
CA THR A 327 15.90 -38.21 -27.46
C THR A 327 16.57 -39.33 -26.69
N HIS A 328 16.19 -39.57 -25.43
CA HIS A 328 16.70 -40.70 -24.64
C HIS A 328 16.29 -42.06 -25.20
N ARG A 329 15.06 -42.19 -25.72
CA ARG A 329 14.61 -43.42 -26.39
C ARG A 329 15.39 -43.68 -27.67
N LEU A 330 15.55 -42.66 -28.51
CA LEU A 330 16.34 -42.75 -29.74
C LEU A 330 17.82 -43.03 -29.45
N SER A 331 18.41 -42.39 -28.44
CA SER A 331 19.79 -42.68 -28.05
C SER A 331 19.94 -44.12 -27.56
N ASN A 332 18.99 -44.61 -26.76
CA ASN A 332 19.00 -46.00 -26.34
C ASN A 332 18.86 -46.95 -27.53
N GLU A 333 17.91 -46.72 -28.43
CA GLU A 333 17.71 -47.57 -29.60
C GLU A 333 18.95 -47.61 -30.50
N VAL A 334 19.58 -46.46 -30.75
CA VAL A 334 20.85 -46.36 -31.48
C VAL A 334 21.94 -47.13 -30.77
N VAL A 335 22.11 -46.92 -29.46
CA VAL A 335 23.11 -47.63 -28.64
C VAL A 335 22.87 -49.13 -28.70
N TRP A 336 21.63 -49.62 -28.59
CA TRP A 336 21.32 -51.05 -28.60
C TRP A 336 21.44 -51.70 -29.98
N SER A 337 21.22 -50.94 -31.06
CA SER A 337 21.32 -51.42 -32.44
C SER A 337 22.78 -51.65 -32.88
N ASP A 338 23.73 -50.87 -32.37
CA ASP A 338 25.14 -50.94 -32.75
C ASP A 338 25.95 -51.76 -31.73
N ALA A 339 26.58 -52.87 -32.18
CA ALA A 339 27.36 -53.74 -31.32
C ALA A 339 28.61 -53.05 -30.72
N GLY A 340 29.22 -52.12 -31.45
CA GLY A 340 30.38 -51.35 -30.98
C GLY A 340 29.99 -50.33 -29.89
N LEU A 341 28.86 -49.64 -30.07
CA LEU A 341 28.35 -48.72 -29.05
C LEU A 341 27.90 -49.44 -27.78
N ARG A 342 27.29 -50.62 -27.88
CA ARG A 342 26.97 -51.45 -26.69
C ARG A 342 28.21 -51.82 -25.89
N GLN A 343 29.28 -52.26 -26.56
CA GLN A 343 30.53 -52.59 -25.88
C GLN A 343 31.21 -51.36 -25.27
N ALA A 344 31.11 -50.19 -25.92
CA ALA A 344 31.62 -48.94 -25.35
C ALA A 344 30.81 -48.49 -24.13
N ALA A 345 29.47 -48.55 -24.20
CA ALA A 345 28.58 -48.22 -23.10
C ALA A 345 28.74 -49.18 -21.91
N GLY A 346 28.88 -50.48 -22.17
CA GLY A 346 29.17 -51.49 -21.15
C GLY A 346 30.50 -51.21 -20.43
N ARG A 347 31.58 -50.97 -21.18
CA ARG A 347 32.88 -50.58 -20.60
C ARG A 347 32.81 -49.31 -19.78
N TRP A 348 32.01 -48.33 -20.22
CA TRP A 348 31.80 -47.10 -19.47
C TRP A 348 31.02 -47.35 -18.17
N TRP A 349 29.99 -48.21 -18.18
CA TRP A 349 29.28 -48.59 -16.96
C TRP A 349 30.12 -49.41 -15.99
N ASP A 350 30.88 -50.39 -16.48
CA ASP A 350 31.82 -51.14 -15.66
C ASP A 350 32.85 -50.21 -14.98
N HIS A 351 33.21 -49.12 -15.64
CA HIS A 351 34.13 -48.10 -15.12
C HIS A 351 33.47 -47.16 -14.09
N VAL A 352 32.19 -46.81 -14.23
CA VAL A 352 31.46 -45.97 -13.26
C VAL A 352 31.05 -46.75 -12.01
N GLU A 353 30.74 -48.05 -12.16
CA GLU A 353 30.30 -48.90 -11.05
C GLU A 353 31.47 -49.41 -10.19
N GLN A 354 32.69 -49.45 -10.76
CA GLN A 354 33.89 -49.58 -9.95
C GLN A 354 34.07 -48.30 -9.12
N PRO A 355 34.11 -48.38 -7.78
CA PRO A 355 34.49 -47.22 -6.98
C PRO A 355 35.85 -46.74 -7.48
N PRO A 356 36.04 -45.43 -7.71
CA PRO A 356 37.27 -44.92 -8.30
C PRO A 356 38.44 -45.43 -7.47
N SER A 357 39.38 -46.10 -8.14
CA SER A 357 40.57 -46.63 -7.46
C SER A 357 41.34 -45.48 -6.81
N GLU A 358 42.01 -45.71 -5.68
CA GLU A 358 42.77 -44.66 -4.98
C GLU A 358 43.85 -44.03 -5.88
N GLU A 359 44.34 -44.76 -6.89
CA GLU A 359 45.23 -44.23 -7.95
C GLU A 359 44.50 -43.30 -8.94
N GLU A 360 43.25 -43.56 -9.29
CA GLU A 360 42.43 -42.69 -10.14
C GLU A 360 42.07 -41.38 -9.44
N GLN A 361 41.78 -41.41 -8.13
CA GLN A 361 41.60 -40.19 -7.34
C GLN A 361 42.87 -39.32 -7.27
N GLN A 362 44.05 -39.91 -7.48
CA GLN A 362 45.32 -39.17 -7.58
C GLN A 362 45.68 -38.75 -9.02
N LEU A 363 45.16 -39.43 -10.04
CA LEU A 363 45.46 -39.16 -11.46
C LEU A 363 44.41 -38.26 -12.16
N ASP A 364 43.23 -38.06 -11.58
CA ASP A 364 42.17 -37.18 -12.12
C ASP A 364 42.53 -35.67 -12.06
N GLY A 365 43.75 -35.35 -11.63
CA GLY A 365 44.37 -34.04 -11.86
C GLY A 365 44.90 -33.82 -13.28
N GLY A 366 44.98 -34.86 -14.13
CA GLY A 366 45.64 -34.76 -15.44
C GLY A 366 45.09 -35.60 -16.60
N ALA A 367 44.23 -36.60 -16.36
CA ALA A 367 43.71 -37.45 -17.42
C ALA A 367 42.42 -36.89 -18.03
N GLY A 368 42.57 -36.07 -19.07
CA GLY A 368 41.57 -35.87 -20.12
C GLY A 368 40.16 -35.57 -19.64
N VAL A 369 39.93 -34.31 -19.21
CA VAL A 369 38.59 -33.70 -19.23
C VAL A 369 37.99 -34.03 -20.60
N VAL A 370 37.06 -34.98 -20.62
CA VAL A 370 36.19 -35.18 -21.77
C VAL A 370 35.60 -33.80 -22.01
N ASP A 371 36.05 -33.14 -23.08
CA ASP A 371 35.64 -31.78 -23.37
C ASP A 371 34.14 -31.83 -23.66
N ILE A 372 33.36 -31.60 -22.59
CA ILE A 372 31.90 -31.58 -22.65
C ILE A 372 31.48 -30.54 -23.69
N GLY A 373 32.29 -29.50 -23.93
CA GLY A 373 32.12 -28.55 -25.01
C GLY A 373 32.27 -29.19 -26.39
N ALA A 374 33.29 -30.02 -26.63
CA ALA A 374 33.46 -30.75 -27.88
C ALA A 374 32.37 -31.80 -28.12
N LEU A 375 31.92 -32.51 -27.08
CA LEU A 375 30.79 -33.44 -27.16
C LEU A 375 29.47 -32.71 -27.41
N GLN A 376 29.21 -31.61 -26.71
CA GLN A 376 28.05 -30.75 -26.98
C GLN A 376 28.12 -30.15 -28.39
N GLY A 377 29.32 -29.80 -28.88
CA GLY A 377 29.56 -29.33 -30.23
C GLY A 377 29.16 -30.38 -31.28
N ARG A 378 29.66 -31.62 -31.14
CA ARG A 378 29.28 -32.72 -32.04
C ARG A 378 27.80 -33.07 -31.95
N ALA A 379 27.21 -33.03 -30.74
CA ALA A 379 25.78 -33.26 -30.56
C ALA A 379 24.94 -32.18 -31.25
N ARG A 380 25.31 -30.90 -31.14
CA ARG A 380 24.66 -29.78 -31.85
C ARG A 380 24.80 -29.91 -33.37
N GLU A 381 25.98 -30.27 -33.86
CA GLU A 381 26.22 -30.46 -35.29
C GLU A 381 25.38 -31.63 -35.84
N THR A 382 25.29 -32.73 -35.10
CA THR A 382 24.49 -33.90 -35.47
C THR A 382 23.00 -33.57 -35.43
N ALA A 383 22.53 -32.85 -34.40
CA ALA A 383 21.16 -32.36 -34.32
C ALA A 383 20.82 -31.40 -35.47
N ALA A 384 21.75 -30.52 -35.86
CA ALA A 384 21.57 -29.63 -37.02
C ALA A 384 21.46 -30.41 -38.34
N LYS A 385 22.26 -31.47 -38.53
CA LYS A 385 22.16 -32.36 -39.70
C LYS A 385 20.83 -33.11 -39.74
N VAL A 386 20.39 -33.66 -38.60
CA VAL A 386 19.07 -34.33 -38.49
C VAL A 386 17.95 -33.33 -38.75
N TRP A 387 18.02 -32.11 -38.21
CA TRP A 387 17.02 -31.09 -38.45
C TRP A 387 16.95 -30.67 -39.92
N ALA A 388 18.09 -30.51 -40.59
CA ALA A 388 18.14 -30.25 -42.03
C ALA A 388 17.59 -31.42 -42.86
N GLU A 389 17.76 -32.68 -42.42
CA GLU A 389 17.12 -33.85 -43.04
C GLU A 389 15.59 -33.80 -42.89
N VAL A 390 15.11 -33.48 -41.69
CA VAL A 390 13.69 -33.33 -41.38
C VAL A 390 13.08 -32.20 -42.20
N GLU A 391 13.75 -31.06 -42.31
CA GLU A 391 13.30 -29.91 -43.09
C GLU A 391 13.27 -30.23 -44.60
N ARG A 392 14.25 -30.99 -45.11
CA ARG A 392 14.23 -31.52 -46.49
C ARG A 392 13.08 -32.49 -46.73
N ASN A 393 12.79 -33.38 -45.77
CA ASN A 393 11.66 -34.28 -45.85
C ASN A 393 10.33 -33.52 -45.74
N TRP A 394 10.23 -32.55 -44.83
CA TRP A 394 9.06 -31.69 -44.70
C TRP A 394 8.82 -30.85 -45.96
N ALA A 395 9.85 -30.33 -46.62
CA ALA A 395 9.71 -29.66 -47.91
C ALA A 395 9.25 -30.62 -49.02
N ARG A 396 9.63 -31.90 -48.94
CA ARG A 396 9.22 -32.94 -49.90
C ARG A 396 7.76 -33.39 -49.72
N TRP A 397 7.24 -33.37 -48.50
CA TRP A 397 5.90 -33.91 -48.16
C TRP A 397 4.86 -32.83 -47.78
N GLY A 398 5.29 -31.71 -47.20
CA GLY A 398 4.47 -30.63 -46.64
C GLY A 398 3.55 -29.87 -47.63
N PRO A 399 3.91 -29.68 -48.92
CA PRO A 399 3.00 -29.06 -49.86
C PRO A 399 1.74 -29.90 -50.17
N LYS A 400 1.78 -31.21 -49.91
CA LYS A 400 0.66 -32.12 -50.23
C LYS A 400 -0.40 -32.18 -49.13
N THR A 401 -0.05 -31.87 -47.88
CA THR A 401 -1.01 -31.89 -46.76
C THR A 401 -1.80 -30.58 -46.63
N VAL A 402 -1.22 -29.44 -47.01
CA VAL A 402 -1.91 -28.12 -46.99
C VAL A 402 -2.99 -28.01 -48.08
N LEU A 403 -2.92 -28.82 -49.15
CA LEU A 403 -3.95 -28.86 -50.19
C LEU A 403 -5.19 -29.68 -49.81
N LEU A 404 -5.10 -30.57 -48.82
CA LEU A 404 -6.25 -31.34 -48.33
C LEU A 404 -7.15 -30.52 -47.40
N ASP A 405 -6.57 -29.68 -46.54
CA ASP A 405 -7.32 -28.88 -45.56
C ASP A 405 -8.10 -27.72 -46.23
N ARG A 406 -7.56 -27.16 -47.32
CA ARG A 406 -8.21 -26.05 -48.05
C ARG A 406 -9.43 -26.48 -48.88
N SER A 407 -9.66 -27.79 -49.04
CA SER A 407 -10.85 -28.31 -49.74
C SER A 407 -12.09 -28.42 -48.85
N GLN A 408 -11.93 -28.24 -47.53
CA GLN A 408 -13.02 -28.39 -46.56
C GLN A 408 -13.66 -27.06 -46.12
N ASP A 409 -13.02 -25.93 -46.41
CA ASP A 409 -13.45 -24.58 -46.01
C ASP A 409 -14.06 -23.75 -47.16
N GLN A 410 -14.75 -24.36 -48.13
CA GLN A 410 -15.61 -23.57 -49.02
C GLN A 410 -16.95 -23.25 -48.33
N PRO A 411 -17.26 -21.97 -48.04
CA PRO A 411 -18.57 -21.60 -47.54
C PRO A 411 -19.63 -21.83 -48.61
N VAL A 412 -20.69 -22.54 -48.23
CA VAL A 412 -21.92 -22.69 -49.00
C VAL A 412 -22.48 -21.30 -49.31
N SER A 413 -22.33 -20.87 -50.56
CA SER A 413 -22.95 -19.66 -51.08
C SER A 413 -24.46 -19.74 -50.92
N GLN A 414 -25.00 -18.99 -49.97
CA GLN A 414 -26.44 -18.76 -49.84
C GLN A 414 -26.96 -18.05 -51.08
N SER A 415 -27.80 -18.78 -51.80
CA SER A 415 -28.74 -18.31 -52.82
C SER A 415 -29.42 -17.01 -52.38
N GLN A 416 -29.12 -15.93 -53.10
CA GLN A 416 -29.96 -14.74 -53.16
C GLN A 416 -31.38 -15.17 -53.54
N ASN A 417 -32.37 -14.85 -52.72
CA ASN A 417 -33.75 -14.79 -53.16
C ASN A 417 -34.30 -13.42 -52.82
N THR A 418 -34.59 -12.72 -53.91
CA THR A 418 -35.05 -11.34 -54.03
C THR A 418 -36.44 -11.17 -53.43
N GLY A 419 -36.66 -10.03 -52.79
CA GLY A 419 -37.94 -9.64 -52.23
C GLY A 419 -39.02 -9.33 -53.27
N SER A 420 -40.27 -9.33 -52.80
CA SER A 420 -41.38 -8.61 -53.41
C SER A 420 -42.52 -8.47 -52.40
N SER A 421 -42.79 -7.21 -52.07
CA SER A 421 -44.07 -6.53 -51.87
C SER A 421 -45.29 -7.25 -51.27
N GLY A 422 -46.00 -6.52 -50.40
CA GLY A 422 -47.48 -6.53 -50.41
C GLY A 422 -48.17 -6.44 -49.05
N GLY A 423 -48.62 -5.23 -48.71
CA GLY A 423 -50.02 -4.97 -48.35
C GLY A 423 -50.58 -5.47 -47.01
N GLY A 424 -50.85 -4.50 -46.12
CA GLY A 424 -52.20 -4.17 -45.64
C GLY A 424 -53.00 -5.18 -44.80
N GLY A 425 -53.67 -4.68 -43.75
CA GLY A 425 -54.90 -5.29 -43.24
C GLY A 425 -54.94 -5.55 -41.74
N SER A 426 -55.40 -4.52 -41.01
CA SER A 426 -56.36 -4.57 -39.91
C SER A 426 -56.75 -5.91 -39.23
N SER A 427 -56.76 -5.79 -37.89
CA SER A 427 -57.81 -6.23 -36.95
C SER A 427 -57.85 -7.66 -36.38
N SER A 428 -57.97 -7.66 -35.05
CA SER A 428 -58.80 -8.50 -34.18
C SER A 428 -58.09 -9.46 -33.21
N SER A 429 -58.38 -9.20 -31.93
CA SER A 429 -58.74 -10.13 -30.84
C SER A 429 -57.87 -11.34 -30.50
N GLY A 430 -57.50 -11.39 -29.21
CA GLY A 430 -57.88 -12.52 -28.37
C GLY A 430 -56.76 -13.20 -27.56
N ASN A 431 -56.90 -13.10 -26.23
CA ASN A 431 -56.44 -14.02 -25.17
C ASN A 431 -54.93 -14.26 -25.00
N ALA A 432 -54.34 -13.85 -23.86
CA ALA A 432 -54.42 -14.45 -22.52
C ALA A 432 -53.63 -15.77 -22.43
N ASP A 433 -52.43 -15.69 -21.83
CA ASP A 433 -51.81 -16.65 -20.89
C ASP A 433 -50.44 -16.05 -20.48
N GLN A 434 -50.29 -15.47 -19.29
CA GLN A 434 -50.05 -16.13 -18.00
C GLN A 434 -48.74 -16.93 -17.97
N GLN A 435 -47.63 -16.33 -17.52
CA GLN A 435 -46.85 -16.82 -16.38
C GLN A 435 -45.69 -15.87 -16.03
N GLN A 436 -45.82 -15.30 -14.83
CA GLN A 436 -44.88 -14.43 -14.16
C GLN A 436 -44.17 -15.28 -13.10
N GLN A 437 -42.87 -15.56 -13.26
CA GLN A 437 -42.08 -16.25 -12.24
C GLN A 437 -41.49 -15.22 -11.27
N GLN A 438 -42.02 -15.20 -10.05
CA GLN A 438 -41.40 -14.59 -8.87
C GLN A 438 -40.59 -15.66 -8.10
N PRO A 439 -39.53 -15.25 -7.37
CA PRO A 439 -38.68 -16.15 -6.59
C PRO A 439 -39.30 -16.56 -5.24
N PRO A 440 -38.90 -17.70 -4.64
CA PRO A 440 -39.49 -18.19 -3.41
C PRO A 440 -39.00 -17.45 -2.16
N SER A 441 -39.97 -16.98 -1.38
CA SER A 441 -39.87 -16.61 0.03
C SER A 441 -39.84 -17.86 0.91
N VAL A 442 -38.85 -17.95 1.80
CA VAL A 442 -38.84 -18.94 2.91
C VAL A 442 -39.25 -18.21 4.18
N GLY A 443 -40.34 -18.70 4.78
CA GLY A 443 -40.94 -18.21 6.01
C GLY A 443 -40.30 -18.75 7.30
N PRO A 444 -40.93 -18.44 8.45
CA PRO A 444 -40.25 -18.26 9.74
C PRO A 444 -40.28 -19.51 10.62
N LEU A 445 -39.35 -19.57 11.59
CA LEU A 445 -39.35 -20.55 12.67
C LEU A 445 -39.51 -19.82 14.01
N GLN A 446 -40.61 -20.16 14.68
CA GLN A 446 -41.05 -19.71 16.00
C GLN A 446 -40.34 -20.47 17.13
N ASP A 447 -40.08 -19.73 18.21
CA ASP A 447 -40.27 -20.04 19.64
C ASP A 447 -39.97 -21.43 20.22
N SER A 448 -39.09 -21.43 21.23
CA SER A 448 -39.25 -22.14 22.52
C SER A 448 -38.20 -21.60 23.51
N ARG A 449 -38.58 -20.75 24.47
CA ARG A 449 -39.07 -21.03 25.83
C ARG A 449 -37.99 -21.51 26.83
N ALA A 450 -37.66 -20.58 27.73
CA ALA A 450 -37.33 -20.67 29.16
C ALA A 450 -36.79 -21.98 29.77
N THR A 451 -35.66 -21.85 30.48
CA THR A 451 -35.49 -22.42 31.82
C THR A 451 -34.69 -21.48 32.72
N ASN A 452 -35.21 -21.34 33.93
CA ASN A 452 -34.79 -20.50 35.04
C ASN A 452 -34.37 -21.46 36.18
N VAL A 453 -33.12 -21.41 36.64
CA VAL A 453 -32.59 -21.97 37.91
C VAL A 453 -31.29 -21.17 38.14
N GLY A 454 -31.02 -20.41 39.19
CA GLY A 454 -31.35 -20.53 40.61
C GLY A 454 -30.03 -20.72 41.38
N GLY A 455 -29.63 -19.78 42.26
CA GLY A 455 -28.55 -20.04 43.22
C GLY A 455 -27.76 -18.80 43.71
N PRO A 456 -27.69 -18.53 45.03
CA PRO A 456 -27.24 -17.25 45.60
C PRO A 456 -25.78 -17.27 46.10
N GLY A 457 -25.19 -16.09 46.29
CA GLY A 457 -23.86 -15.93 46.88
C GLY A 457 -23.71 -14.58 47.58
N ALA A 458 -24.29 -14.48 48.76
CA ALA A 458 -23.97 -13.46 49.75
C ALA A 458 -22.54 -13.65 50.26
N ARG A 459 -21.77 -12.56 50.39
CA ARG A 459 -20.69 -12.47 51.37
C ARG A 459 -20.42 -11.01 51.72
N ASP A 460 -20.95 -10.64 52.88
CA ASP A 460 -20.47 -9.58 53.72
C ASP A 460 -19.00 -9.83 54.10
N SER A 461 -18.19 -8.78 54.09
CA SER A 461 -17.01 -8.63 54.94
C SER A 461 -16.67 -7.15 55.04
N GLU A 462 -17.37 -6.55 55.99
CA GLU A 462 -16.93 -5.45 56.85
C GLU A 462 -15.49 -5.72 57.34
N GLU A 463 -14.54 -4.83 57.10
CA GLU A 463 -13.42 -4.65 58.03
C GLU A 463 -12.99 -3.19 58.07
N GLN A 464 -13.31 -2.58 59.20
CA GLN A 464 -12.78 -1.34 59.72
C GLN A 464 -11.25 -1.42 59.84
N GLN A 465 -10.54 -0.38 59.39
CA GLN A 465 -9.28 -0.02 60.03
C GLN A 465 -9.13 1.50 60.08
N THR A 466 -9.56 2.03 61.22
CA THR A 466 -9.17 3.32 61.79
C THR A 466 -7.68 3.32 62.11
N GLY A 467 -6.89 4.16 61.46
CA GLY A 467 -5.45 4.33 61.69
C GLY A 467 -5.06 5.80 61.92
N LYS A 468 -5.02 6.18 63.20
CA LYS A 468 -4.29 7.27 63.89
C LYS A 468 -3.46 8.30 63.06
N PRO A 469 -3.57 9.61 63.38
CA PRO A 469 -2.57 10.60 62.98
C PRO A 469 -1.34 10.57 63.92
N ALA A 470 -0.15 10.54 63.33
CA ALA A 470 1.10 10.74 64.05
C ALA A 470 1.34 12.25 64.27
N VAL A 471 1.24 12.65 65.54
CA VAL A 471 1.78 13.89 66.07
C VAL A 471 3.30 13.71 66.17
N HIS A 472 4.07 14.56 65.49
CA HIS A 472 5.46 14.81 65.86
C HIS A 472 5.63 16.30 66.14
N SER A 473 5.56 16.63 67.43
CA SER A 473 6.09 17.85 68.03
C SER A 473 7.30 17.47 68.87
N SER A 474 8.47 17.99 68.52
CA SER A 474 9.57 18.24 69.46
C SER A 474 10.65 19.03 68.73
N GLY A 475 10.82 20.29 69.13
CA GLY A 475 12.03 21.12 68.86
C GLY A 475 13.21 20.64 69.71
N PRO A 476 14.17 21.51 70.11
CA PRO A 476 14.26 22.97 69.98
C PRO A 476 15.02 23.46 68.75
#